data_AF-A0A945Z1A6-F1
#
_entry.id   AF-A0A945Z1A6-F1
#
_cell.length_a   1.000
_cell.length_b   1.000
_cell.length_c   1.000
_cell.angle_alpha   90.00
_cell.angle_beta   90.00
_cell.angle_gamma   90.00
#
_symmetry.space_group_name_H-M   'P 1'
#
loop_
_entity.id
_entity.type
_entity.pdbx_description
1 polymer ?
#
loop_
_entity_poly.entity_id
_entity_poly.type
_entity_poly.pdbx_seq_one_letter_code
_entity_poly.pdbx_strand_id
1 'polypeptide(L)'
;MLSDKFIEFETKSLKALGDQLNKEALFAKQFIDSNKRPRNEINWFRSVRSISIFGTFQIKNLLDSLDNYKDKSEEQIGFYIGKIAIQSFLEIINAFEQSTNTLIVQNESFSERLNERIEKTTSLIEKSWKTDVNSESKKLRKDLIKGYNRKLTEMNFIRDRLRKHRIIDELDYKILKFSWDIRNSMHTDFVAIKDIEFSAPGTSLNYSFSFRKGEELYHPGDLLSFFSITEQIIFIHLKILQHFNKEKGKNES
;
A
#
# COMPACT_ATOMS: atom_id res chain seq x y z
N MET A 1 -17.38 23.51 -21.98
CA MET A 1 -18.07 23.91 -20.74
C MET A 1 -18.42 22.65 -19.99
N LEU A 2 -18.08 22.58 -18.70
CA LEU A 2 -18.47 21.46 -17.85
C LEU A 2 -20.00 21.41 -17.75
N SER A 3 -20.58 20.21 -17.83
CA SER A 3 -22.02 20.05 -17.62
C SER A 3 -22.37 20.19 -16.14
N ASP A 4 -23.54 20.75 -15.83
CA ASP A 4 -24.02 20.87 -14.45
C ASP A 4 -24.09 19.51 -13.75
N LYS A 5 -24.45 18.47 -14.50
CA LYS A 5 -24.50 17.09 -14.02
C LYS A 5 -23.11 16.56 -13.63
N PHE A 6 -22.07 16.87 -14.42
CA PHE A 6 -20.69 16.51 -14.08
C PHE A 6 -20.22 17.25 -12.82
N ILE A 7 -20.45 18.57 -12.75
CA ILE A 7 -20.08 19.38 -11.59
C ILE A 7 -20.73 18.85 -10.31
N GLU A 8 -22.02 18.54 -10.36
CA GLU A 8 -22.77 18.00 -9.22
C GLU A 8 -22.19 16.66 -8.74
N PHE A 9 -21.95 15.74 -9.68
CA PHE A 9 -21.43 14.41 -9.38
C PHE A 9 -20.00 14.44 -8.81
N GLU A 10 -19.10 15.19 -9.44
CA GLU A 10 -17.71 15.32 -8.98
C GLU A 10 -17.63 16.03 -7.63
N THR A 11 -18.42 17.09 -7.44
CA THR A 11 -18.49 17.80 -6.15
C THR A 11 -18.92 16.86 -5.03
N LYS A 12 -19.94 16.02 -5.27
CA LYS A 12 -20.40 15.03 -4.30
C LYS A 12 -19.32 14.00 -4.00
N SER A 13 -18.65 13.48 -5.02
CA SER A 13 -17.59 12.48 -4.89
C SER A 13 -16.38 13.02 -4.13
N LEU A 14 -15.92 14.24 -4.48
CA LEU A 14 -14.84 14.94 -3.81
C LEU A 14 -15.16 15.24 -2.33
N LYS A 15 -16.38 15.67 -2.03
CA LYS A 15 -16.80 15.89 -0.63
C LYS A 15 -16.75 14.59 0.17
N ALA A 16 -17.32 13.52 -0.36
CA ALA A 16 -17.26 12.20 0.29
C ALA A 16 -15.81 11.73 0.51
N LEU A 17 -14.94 12.00 -0.46
CA LEU A 17 -13.50 11.71 -0.38
C LEU A 17 -12.81 12.50 0.74
N GLY A 18 -13.06 13.81 0.80
CA GLY A 18 -12.50 14.70 1.81
C GLY A 18 -13.00 14.37 3.22
N ASP A 19 -14.29 14.03 3.34
CA ASP A 19 -14.89 13.63 4.61
C ASP A 19 -14.25 12.35 5.15
N GLN A 20 -14.01 11.37 4.29
CA GLN A 20 -13.34 10.12 4.67
C GLN A 20 -11.89 10.36 5.12
N LEU A 21 -11.11 11.16 4.38
CA LEU A 21 -9.74 11.55 4.79
C LEU A 21 -9.72 12.26 6.13
N ASN A 22 -10.64 13.21 6.33
CA ASN A 22 -10.74 13.93 7.58
C ASN A 22 -11.10 13.00 8.76
N LYS A 23 -12.00 12.04 8.53
CA LYS A 23 -12.34 11.00 9.50
C LYS A 23 -11.11 10.18 9.91
N GLU A 24 -10.30 9.73 8.96
CA GLU A 24 -9.06 9.02 9.24
C GLU A 24 -8.04 9.88 10.01
N ALA A 25 -7.92 11.17 9.66
CA ALA A 25 -7.04 12.10 10.38
C ALA A 25 -7.47 12.30 11.84
N LEU A 26 -8.78 12.38 12.10
CA LEU A 26 -9.35 12.49 13.44
C LEU A 26 -9.14 11.22 14.26
N PHE A 27 -9.40 10.06 13.66
CA PHE A 27 -9.12 8.77 14.28
C PHE A 27 -7.63 8.64 14.66
N ALA A 28 -6.73 8.96 13.73
CA ALA A 28 -5.30 8.95 13.96
C ALA A 28 -4.87 9.89 15.09
N LYS A 29 -5.46 11.10 15.16
CA LYS A 29 -5.21 12.04 16.26
C LYS A 29 -5.59 11.44 17.61
N GLN A 30 -6.81 10.91 17.73
CA GLN A 30 -7.29 10.28 18.96
C GLN A 30 -6.41 9.09 19.36
N PHE A 31 -5.94 8.31 18.39
CA PHE A 31 -5.01 7.21 18.62
C PHE A 31 -3.66 7.70 19.18
N ILE A 32 -3.09 8.75 18.59
CA ILE A 32 -1.80 9.35 19.01
C ILE A 32 -1.89 9.93 20.43
N ASP A 33 -3.01 10.58 20.75
CA ASP A 33 -3.23 11.21 22.06
C ASP A 33 -3.38 10.17 23.20
N SER A 34 -3.49 8.88 22.86
CA SER A 34 -3.53 7.79 23.85
C SER A 34 -2.13 7.48 24.41
N ASN A 35 -1.85 7.94 25.63
CA ASN A 35 -0.56 7.82 26.33
C ASN A 35 -0.06 6.38 26.63
N LYS A 36 -0.77 5.33 26.22
CA LYS A 36 -0.42 3.92 26.51
C LYS A 36 0.08 3.15 25.28
N ARG A 37 0.33 3.82 24.16
CA ARG A 37 0.68 3.15 22.89
C ARG A 37 2.18 3.06 22.66
N PRO A 38 2.68 1.95 22.09
CA PRO A 38 4.05 1.83 21.62
C PRO A 38 4.45 2.94 20.63
N ARG A 39 5.72 3.37 20.68
CA ARG A 39 6.22 4.50 19.87
C ARG A 39 6.14 4.26 18.37
N ASN A 40 6.33 3.02 17.92
CA ASN A 40 6.21 2.63 16.50
C ASN A 40 4.76 2.78 15.98
N GLU A 41 3.75 2.42 16.78
CA GLU A 41 2.34 2.66 16.47
C GLU A 41 2.04 4.16 16.37
N ILE A 42 2.52 4.96 17.32
CA ILE A 42 2.35 6.42 17.29
C ILE A 42 2.99 7.04 16.05
N ASN A 43 4.21 6.61 15.69
CA ASN A 43 4.90 7.13 14.51
C ASN A 43 4.15 6.78 13.22
N TRP A 44 3.65 5.55 13.09
CA TRP A 44 2.81 5.15 11.96
C TRP A 44 1.58 6.06 11.82
N PHE A 45 0.84 6.25 12.92
CA PHE A 45 -0.36 7.09 12.91
C PHE A 45 -0.08 8.57 12.62
N ARG A 46 1.10 9.08 12.98
CA ARG A 46 1.50 10.45 12.59
C ARG A 46 1.65 10.58 11.08
N SER A 47 2.24 9.59 10.41
CA SER A 47 2.34 9.56 8.94
C SER A 47 0.95 9.51 8.30
N VAL A 48 0.09 8.60 8.74
CA VAL A 48 -1.30 8.46 8.24
C VAL A 48 -2.06 9.78 8.42
N ARG A 49 -1.97 10.40 9.61
CA ARG A 49 -2.61 11.69 9.90
C ARG A 49 -2.10 12.78 8.96
N SER A 50 -0.79 12.87 8.74
CA SER A 50 -0.19 13.90 7.88
C SER A 50 -0.68 13.77 6.44
N ILE A 51 -0.66 12.56 5.89
CA ILE A 51 -1.11 12.28 4.51
C ILE A 51 -2.61 12.60 4.38
N SER A 52 -3.41 12.19 5.37
CA SER A 52 -4.86 12.39 5.35
C SER A 52 -5.23 13.88 5.40
N ILE A 53 -4.54 14.68 6.21
CA ILE A 53 -4.73 16.14 6.27
C ILE A 53 -4.36 16.78 4.93
N PHE A 54 -3.24 16.39 4.34
CA PHE A 54 -2.77 16.95 3.08
C PHE A 54 -3.75 16.64 1.93
N GLY A 55 -4.21 15.39 1.80
CA GLY A 55 -5.23 15.02 0.82
C GLY A 55 -6.53 15.79 1.00
N THR A 56 -7.00 15.96 2.24
CA THR A 56 -8.20 16.76 2.56
C THR A 56 -8.05 18.20 2.08
N PHE A 57 -6.88 18.81 2.33
CA PHE A 57 -6.57 20.17 1.89
C PHE A 57 -6.55 20.30 0.37
N GLN A 58 -5.96 19.34 -0.35
CA GLN A 58 -5.94 19.35 -1.82
C GLN A 58 -7.34 19.26 -2.42
N ILE A 59 -8.20 18.38 -1.88
CA ILE A 59 -9.60 18.25 -2.28
C ILE A 59 -10.36 19.55 -2.05
N LYS A 60 -10.20 20.14 -0.85
CA LYS A 60 -10.86 21.40 -0.51
C LYS A 60 -10.44 22.52 -1.46
N ASN A 61 -9.15 22.68 -1.72
CA ASN A 61 -8.67 23.70 -2.65
C ASN A 61 -9.23 23.50 -4.06
N LEU A 62 -9.31 22.25 -4.53
CA LEU A 62 -9.89 21.95 -5.84
C LEU A 62 -11.37 22.35 -5.89
N LEU A 63 -12.15 21.97 -4.86
CA LEU A 63 -13.56 22.37 -4.74
C LEU A 63 -13.73 23.89 -4.74
N ASP A 64 -12.92 24.59 -3.94
CA ASP A 64 -12.97 26.06 -3.80
C ASP A 64 -12.53 26.79 -5.09
N SER A 65 -11.89 26.10 -6.03
CA SER A 65 -11.38 26.67 -7.29
C SER A 65 -12.00 26.06 -8.55
N LEU A 66 -13.06 25.24 -8.44
CA LEU A 66 -13.73 24.64 -9.60
C LEU A 66 -14.15 25.66 -10.66
N ASP A 67 -14.62 26.84 -10.23
CA ASP A 67 -15.00 27.93 -11.13
C ASP A 67 -13.85 28.46 -11.98
N ASN A 68 -12.60 28.33 -11.52
CA ASN A 68 -11.40 28.74 -12.25
C ASN A 68 -11.03 27.76 -13.38
N TYR A 69 -11.65 26.58 -13.43
CA TYR A 69 -11.37 25.55 -14.42
C TYR A 69 -12.49 25.39 -15.46
N LYS A 70 -13.35 26.40 -15.62
CA LYS A 70 -14.46 26.41 -16.61
C LYS A 70 -14.00 26.23 -18.06
N ASP A 71 -12.73 26.51 -18.35
CA ASP A 71 -12.06 26.33 -19.64
C ASP A 71 -11.54 24.90 -19.87
N LYS A 72 -11.50 24.04 -18.84
CA LYS A 72 -11.02 22.66 -18.93
C LYS A 72 -12.13 21.71 -19.37
N SER A 73 -11.75 20.59 -20.01
CA SER A 73 -12.69 19.50 -20.29
C SER A 73 -13.04 18.73 -19.01
N GLU A 74 -14.18 18.05 -19.02
CA GLU A 74 -14.59 17.15 -17.92
C GLU A 74 -13.52 16.07 -17.65
N GLU A 75 -12.91 15.54 -18.71
CA GLU A 75 -11.82 14.56 -18.63
C GLU A 75 -10.60 15.12 -17.87
N GLN A 76 -10.21 16.37 -18.16
CA GLN A 76 -9.08 17.01 -17.49
C GLN A 76 -9.36 17.25 -16.00
N ILE A 77 -10.59 17.65 -15.64
CA ILE A 77 -11.00 17.81 -14.24
C ILE A 77 -11.00 16.45 -13.53
N GLY A 78 -11.63 15.44 -14.13
CA GLY A 78 -11.68 14.07 -13.59
C GLY A 78 -10.28 13.48 -13.37
N PHE A 79 -9.33 13.79 -14.25
CA PHE A 79 -7.92 13.42 -14.09
C PHE A 79 -7.28 14.05 -12.84
N TYR A 80 -7.47 15.36 -12.61
CA TYR A 80 -6.94 16.03 -11.42
C TYR A 80 -7.51 15.43 -10.12
N ILE A 81 -8.79 15.08 -10.13
CA ILE A 81 -9.48 14.44 -9.01
C ILE A 81 -8.89 13.06 -8.74
N GLY A 82 -8.80 12.22 -9.78
CA GLY A 82 -8.21 10.89 -9.68
C GLY A 82 -6.77 10.91 -9.16
N LYS A 83 -5.98 11.89 -9.60
CA LYS A 83 -4.60 12.07 -9.16
C LYS A 83 -4.47 12.31 -7.65
N ILE A 84 -5.34 13.13 -7.05
CA ILE A 84 -5.29 13.43 -5.62
C ILE A 84 -5.59 12.18 -4.77
N ALA A 85 -6.62 11.42 -5.16
CA ALA A 85 -7.00 10.19 -4.46
C ALA A 85 -5.91 9.12 -4.53
N ILE A 86 -5.37 8.90 -5.73
CA ILE A 86 -4.31 7.92 -5.99
C ILE A 86 -3.02 8.32 -5.27
N GLN A 87 -2.65 9.60 -5.29
CA GLN A 87 -1.45 10.07 -4.59
C GLN A 87 -1.54 9.79 -3.09
N SER A 88 -2.69 10.08 -2.47
CA SER A 88 -2.90 9.82 -1.04
C SER A 88 -2.79 8.32 -0.71
N PHE A 89 -3.37 7.46 -1.57
CA PHE A 89 -3.26 6.01 -1.45
C PHE A 89 -1.81 5.52 -1.57
N LEU A 90 -1.08 6.00 -2.59
CA LEU A 90 0.31 5.62 -2.83
C LEU A 90 1.22 6.06 -1.69
N GLU A 91 1.01 7.24 -1.13
CA GLU A 91 1.76 7.73 0.04
C GLU A 91 1.54 6.84 1.27
N ILE A 92 0.31 6.37 1.49
CA ILE A 92 0.00 5.46 2.59
C ILE A 92 0.64 4.08 2.37
N ILE A 93 0.65 3.56 1.15
CA ILE A 93 1.38 2.33 0.80
C ILE A 93 2.88 2.49 1.04
N ASN A 94 3.46 3.60 0.61
CA ASN A 94 4.89 3.86 0.80
C ASN A 94 5.25 3.97 2.28
N ALA A 95 4.41 4.65 3.07
CA ALA A 95 4.58 4.73 4.52
C ALA A 95 4.44 3.34 5.17
N PHE A 96 3.50 2.51 4.70
CA PHE A 96 3.33 1.13 5.16
C PHE A 96 4.60 0.31 4.90
N GLU A 97 5.14 0.39 3.68
CA GLU A 97 6.38 -0.31 3.31
C GLU A 97 7.55 0.12 4.19
N GLN A 98 7.76 1.43 4.36
CA GLN A 98 8.84 1.96 5.20
C GLN A 98 8.72 1.50 6.66
N SER A 99 7.50 1.56 7.21
CA SER A 99 7.25 1.14 8.60
C SER A 99 7.44 -0.37 8.77
N THR A 100 6.94 -1.18 7.83
CA THR A 100 7.08 -2.63 7.84
C THR A 100 8.55 -3.05 7.72
N ASN A 101 9.30 -2.45 6.80
CA ASN A 101 10.73 -2.70 6.65
C ASN A 101 11.50 -2.37 7.93
N THR A 102 11.21 -1.22 8.54
CA THR A 102 11.84 -0.81 9.81
C THR A 102 11.55 -1.83 10.91
N LEU A 103 10.30 -2.27 11.02
CA LEU A 103 9.87 -3.23 12.04
C LEU A 103 10.54 -4.60 11.89
N ILE A 104 10.69 -5.06 10.65
CA ILE A 104 11.35 -6.32 10.32
C ILE A 104 12.84 -6.27 10.66
N VAL A 105 13.52 -5.17 10.35
CA VAL A 105 14.93 -4.97 10.72
C VAL A 105 15.09 -4.97 12.25
N GLN A 106 14.11 -4.44 12.98
CA GLN A 106 14.13 -4.38 14.44
C GLN A 106 13.71 -5.68 15.14
N ASN A 107 13.11 -6.63 14.43
CA ASN A 107 12.68 -7.91 15.00
C ASN A 107 13.65 -9.03 14.56
N GLU A 108 14.64 -9.31 15.40
CA GLU A 108 15.69 -10.29 15.12
C GLU A 108 15.13 -11.69 14.80
N SER A 109 14.14 -12.17 15.55
CA SER A 109 13.53 -13.50 15.31
C SER A 109 12.86 -13.61 13.95
N PHE A 110 12.14 -12.57 13.51
CA PHE A 110 11.53 -12.57 12.19
C PHE A 110 12.57 -12.38 11.08
N SER A 111 13.58 -11.53 11.31
CA SER A 111 14.72 -11.36 10.42
C SER A 111 15.46 -12.68 10.19
N GLU A 112 15.69 -13.47 11.25
CA GLU A 112 16.26 -14.82 11.19
C GLU A 112 15.38 -15.76 10.34
N ARG A 113 14.06 -15.78 10.55
CA ARG A 113 13.12 -16.60 9.74
C ARG A 113 13.09 -16.18 8.26
N LEU A 114 13.32 -14.90 7.97
CA LEU A 114 13.47 -14.42 6.59
C LEU A 114 14.79 -14.94 5.99
N ASN A 115 15.89 -14.82 6.75
CA ASN A 115 17.23 -15.25 6.37
C ASN A 115 17.32 -16.78 6.17
N GLU A 116 16.71 -17.59 7.02
CA GLU A 116 16.73 -19.07 6.93
C GLU A 116 16.29 -19.60 5.55
N ARG A 117 15.29 -18.98 4.91
CA ARG A 117 14.86 -19.41 3.56
C ARG A 117 15.81 -18.95 2.48
N ILE A 118 16.46 -17.80 2.68
CA ILE A 118 17.49 -17.36 1.75
C ILE A 118 18.70 -18.24 1.88
N GLU A 119 19.16 -18.54 3.08
CA GLU A 119 20.23 -19.50 3.32
C GLU A 119 19.89 -20.87 2.75
N LYS A 120 18.66 -21.36 2.93
CA LYS A 120 18.21 -22.61 2.32
C LYS A 120 18.24 -22.55 0.79
N THR A 121 17.78 -21.45 0.19
CA THR A 121 17.73 -21.30 -1.28
C THR A 121 19.14 -21.11 -1.86
N THR A 122 19.97 -20.29 -1.22
CA THR A 122 21.39 -20.10 -1.52
C THR A 122 22.13 -21.44 -1.41
N SER A 123 21.96 -22.18 -0.33
CA SER A 123 22.57 -23.51 -0.15
C SER A 123 22.12 -24.51 -1.25
N LEU A 124 20.85 -24.48 -1.68
CA LEU A 124 20.39 -25.30 -2.80
C LEU A 124 21.06 -24.88 -4.12
N ILE A 125 21.16 -23.58 -4.40
CA ILE A 125 21.87 -23.05 -5.57
C ILE A 125 23.32 -23.50 -5.53
N GLU A 126 23.99 -23.37 -4.39
CA GLU A 126 25.39 -23.75 -4.20
C GLU A 126 25.62 -25.25 -4.36
N LYS A 127 24.74 -26.09 -3.82
CA LYS A 127 24.79 -27.55 -3.99
C LYS A 127 24.52 -27.99 -5.43
N SER A 128 23.67 -27.26 -6.16
CA SER A 128 23.37 -27.54 -7.57
C SER A 128 24.49 -27.09 -8.52
N TRP A 129 25.46 -26.31 -8.05
CA TRP A 129 26.54 -25.75 -8.86
C TRP A 129 27.83 -26.58 -8.71
N LYS A 130 28.27 -27.24 -9.79
CA LYS A 130 29.52 -28.01 -9.78
C LYS A 130 30.75 -27.10 -9.60
N THR A 131 31.82 -27.64 -9.01
CA THR A 131 33.03 -26.90 -8.58
C THR A 131 33.93 -26.39 -9.72
N ASP A 132 33.84 -26.96 -10.93
CA ASP A 132 34.70 -26.61 -12.07
C ASP A 132 34.00 -25.75 -13.12
N VAL A 133 33.65 -24.52 -12.76
CA VAL A 133 32.98 -23.60 -13.70
C VAL A 133 33.84 -22.37 -14.02
N ASN A 134 33.80 -22.00 -15.29
CA ASN A 134 34.50 -20.84 -15.85
C ASN A 134 34.12 -19.52 -15.13
N SER A 135 34.93 -18.47 -15.35
CA SER A 135 34.78 -17.16 -14.69
C SER A 135 33.40 -16.53 -14.90
N GLU A 136 32.79 -16.75 -16.06
CA GLU A 136 31.45 -16.28 -16.41
C GLU A 136 30.35 -16.95 -15.59
N SER A 137 30.45 -18.27 -15.37
CA SER A 137 29.52 -19.00 -14.52
C SER A 137 29.68 -18.66 -13.03
N LYS A 138 30.91 -18.35 -12.58
CA LYS A 138 31.14 -17.83 -11.22
C LYS A 138 30.47 -16.46 -11.03
N LYS A 139 30.51 -15.59 -12.05
CA LYS A 139 29.81 -14.30 -12.04
C LYS A 139 28.29 -14.49 -12.00
N LEU A 140 27.73 -15.37 -12.84
CA LEU A 140 26.30 -15.67 -12.88
C LEU A 140 25.77 -16.20 -11.53
N ARG A 141 26.51 -17.11 -10.88
CA ARG A 141 26.19 -17.59 -9.52
C ARG A 141 26.17 -16.46 -8.49
N LYS A 142 27.19 -15.59 -8.51
CA LYS A 142 27.28 -14.45 -7.59
C LYS A 142 26.12 -13.47 -7.81
N ASP A 143 25.75 -13.22 -9.06
CA ASP A 143 24.63 -12.35 -9.41
C ASP A 143 23.28 -12.95 -9.00
N LEU A 144 23.10 -14.28 -9.12
CA LEU A 144 21.92 -14.99 -8.64
C LEU A 144 21.77 -14.90 -7.11
N ILE A 145 22.83 -15.20 -6.36
CA ILE A 145 22.83 -15.11 -4.89
C ILE A 145 22.57 -13.67 -4.45
N LYS A 146 23.22 -12.69 -5.08
CA LYS A 146 22.97 -11.27 -4.84
C LYS A 146 21.52 -10.88 -5.15
N GLY A 147 20.95 -11.43 -6.23
CA GLY A 147 19.54 -11.27 -6.59
C GLY A 147 18.59 -11.83 -5.54
N TYR A 148 18.87 -13.02 -4.99
CA TYR A 148 18.09 -13.60 -3.90
C TYR A 148 18.22 -12.82 -2.60
N ASN A 149 19.42 -12.37 -2.22
CA ASN A 149 19.62 -11.55 -1.02
C ASN A 149 18.86 -10.22 -1.11
N ARG A 150 18.74 -9.63 -2.30
CA ARG A 150 17.91 -8.44 -2.54
C ARG A 150 16.42 -8.69 -2.30
N LYS A 151 15.95 -9.94 -2.39
CA LYS A 151 14.54 -10.29 -2.10
C LYS A 151 14.17 -10.14 -0.63
N LEU A 152 15.12 -10.05 0.31
CA LEU A 152 14.82 -9.79 1.74
C LEU A 152 14.05 -8.50 1.95
N THR A 153 14.33 -7.49 1.11
CA THR A 153 13.71 -6.17 1.20
C THR A 153 12.51 -6.02 0.24
N GLU A 154 12.17 -7.06 -0.53
CA GLU A 154 11.04 -7.01 -1.46
C GLU A 154 9.71 -7.24 -0.71
N MET A 155 8.73 -6.34 -0.88
CA MET A 155 7.43 -6.48 -0.22
C MET A 155 6.67 -7.73 -0.60
N ASN A 156 6.87 -8.25 -1.81
CA ASN A 156 6.32 -9.55 -2.19
C ASN A 156 6.81 -10.66 -1.24
N PHE A 157 8.12 -10.71 -0.99
CA PHE A 157 8.69 -11.70 -0.08
C PHE A 157 8.22 -11.49 1.35
N ILE A 158 8.23 -10.24 1.83
CA ILE A 158 7.79 -9.92 3.20
C ILE A 158 6.32 -10.30 3.44
N ARG A 159 5.41 -9.97 2.52
CA ARG A 159 3.98 -10.33 2.62
C ARG A 159 3.74 -11.83 2.64
N ASP A 160 4.40 -12.57 1.76
CA ASP A 160 4.32 -14.04 1.73
C ASP A 160 4.69 -14.63 3.09
N ARG A 161 5.64 -14.00 3.79
CA ARG A 161 6.12 -14.45 5.10
C ARG A 161 5.20 -14.05 6.24
N LEU A 162 4.70 -12.83 6.25
CA LEU A 162 3.66 -12.40 7.19
C LEU A 162 2.46 -13.36 7.11
N ARG A 163 2.03 -13.75 5.90
CA ARG A 163 0.95 -14.72 5.69
C ARG A 163 1.34 -16.13 6.15
N LYS A 164 2.51 -16.63 5.74
CA LYS A 164 2.98 -17.98 6.11
C LYS A 164 3.06 -18.17 7.63
N HIS A 165 3.47 -17.13 8.35
CA HIS A 165 3.56 -17.12 9.81
C HIS A 165 2.23 -16.73 10.49
N ARG A 166 1.13 -16.60 9.73
CA ARG A 166 -0.21 -16.28 10.22
C ARG A 166 -0.28 -14.95 11.00
N ILE A 167 0.61 -14.01 10.69
CA ILE A 167 0.58 -12.64 11.23
C ILE A 167 -0.53 -11.85 10.53
N ILE A 168 -0.70 -12.10 9.24
CA ILE A 168 -1.82 -11.62 8.41
C ILE A 168 -2.58 -12.81 7.83
N ASP A 169 -3.85 -12.63 7.47
CA ASP A 169 -4.68 -13.67 6.85
C ASP A 169 -4.69 -13.59 5.31
N GLU A 170 -5.53 -14.41 4.68
CA GLU A 170 -5.65 -14.45 3.21
C GLU A 170 -6.17 -13.14 2.63
N LEU A 171 -7.11 -12.52 3.32
CA LEU A 171 -7.75 -11.29 2.86
C LEU A 171 -6.75 -10.14 2.94
N ASP A 172 -6.07 -10.00 4.08
CA ASP A 172 -4.98 -9.05 4.28
C ASP A 172 -3.92 -9.20 3.18
N TYR A 173 -3.53 -10.44 2.89
CA TYR A 173 -2.54 -10.75 1.86
C TYR A 173 -3.00 -10.29 0.47
N LYS A 174 -4.26 -10.58 0.10
CA LYS A 174 -4.84 -10.14 -1.18
C LYS A 174 -4.90 -8.62 -1.29
N ILE A 175 -5.32 -7.93 -0.22
CA ILE A 175 -5.36 -6.47 -0.15
C ILE A 175 -3.97 -5.88 -0.37
N LEU A 176 -2.98 -6.33 0.41
CA LEU A 176 -1.63 -5.80 0.30
C LEU A 176 -0.96 -6.12 -1.05
N LYS A 177 -1.30 -7.28 -1.65
CA LYS A 177 -0.84 -7.63 -3.00
C LYS A 177 -1.44 -6.70 -4.04
N PHE A 178 -2.76 -6.51 -4.01
CA PHE A 178 -3.47 -5.61 -4.92
C PHE A 178 -2.92 -4.18 -4.85
N SER A 179 -2.77 -3.64 -3.65
CA SER A 179 -2.23 -2.31 -3.41
C SER A 179 -0.81 -2.12 -3.97
N TRP A 180 -0.01 -3.18 -3.92
CA TRP A 180 1.33 -3.19 -4.48
C TRP A 180 1.37 -3.30 -6.00
N ASP A 181 0.47 -4.08 -6.57
CA ASP A 181 0.33 -4.20 -8.02
C ASP A 181 -0.09 -2.85 -8.62
N ILE A 182 -1.02 -2.13 -7.97
CA ILE A 182 -1.33 -0.73 -8.33
C ILE A 182 -0.08 0.14 -8.27
N ARG A 183 0.63 0.14 -7.13
CA ARG A 183 1.82 0.99 -6.93
C ARG A 183 2.88 0.75 -8.01
N ASN A 184 3.16 -0.49 -8.38
CA ASN A 184 4.17 -0.79 -9.39
C ASN A 184 3.70 -0.54 -10.82
N SER A 185 2.41 -0.78 -11.12
CA SER A 185 1.85 -0.47 -12.44
C SER A 185 1.88 1.04 -12.76
N MET A 186 1.88 1.90 -11.73
CA MET A 186 2.04 3.35 -11.86
C MET A 186 3.45 3.81 -12.28
N HIS A 187 4.46 2.94 -12.23
CA HIS A 187 5.85 3.26 -12.57
C HIS A 187 6.35 2.64 -13.89
N THR A 188 5.64 1.66 -14.46
CA THR A 188 6.01 0.93 -15.69
C THR A 188 4.74 0.53 -16.44
N ASP A 189 4.69 0.76 -17.76
CA ASP A 189 3.56 0.50 -18.68
C ASP A 189 2.40 -0.35 -18.08
N PHE A 190 1.26 0.30 -17.85
CA PHE A 190 0.11 -0.26 -17.13
C PHE A 190 -0.49 -1.48 -17.82
N VAL A 191 -0.74 -2.53 -17.02
CA VAL A 191 -1.54 -3.70 -17.37
C VAL A 191 -2.83 -3.64 -16.56
N ALA A 192 -3.97 -3.83 -17.24
CA ALA A 192 -5.29 -3.92 -16.61
C ALA A 192 -5.29 -4.95 -15.47
N ILE A 193 -5.75 -4.56 -14.27
CA ILE A 193 -5.83 -5.45 -13.12
C ILE A 193 -7.18 -6.16 -13.17
N LYS A 194 -7.17 -7.45 -13.50
CA LYS A 194 -8.35 -8.31 -13.58
C LYS A 194 -8.88 -8.67 -12.19
N ASP A 195 -10.20 -8.74 -12.09
CA ASP A 195 -11.05 -9.01 -10.92
C ASP A 195 -10.38 -9.74 -9.73
N ILE A 196 -10.40 -9.10 -8.57
CA ILE A 196 -10.23 -9.78 -7.28
C ILE A 196 -11.62 -9.90 -6.66
N GLU A 197 -12.14 -11.13 -6.59
CA GLU A 197 -13.33 -11.43 -5.79
C GLU A 197 -12.99 -11.26 -4.30
N PHE A 198 -13.47 -10.16 -3.70
CA PHE A 198 -13.46 -9.99 -2.25
C PHE A 198 -14.64 -10.77 -1.65
N SER A 199 -14.36 -11.96 -1.13
CA SER A 199 -15.28 -12.64 -0.22
C SER A 199 -14.84 -12.38 1.22
N ALA A 200 -15.10 -11.18 1.75
CA ALA A 200 -15.05 -10.94 3.19
C ALA A 200 -16.49 -10.95 3.73
N PRO A 201 -16.77 -11.52 4.91
CA PRO A 201 -18.11 -11.53 5.46
C PRO A 201 -18.60 -10.08 5.67
N GLY A 202 -19.61 -9.65 4.92
CA GLY A 202 -20.21 -8.32 5.02
C GLY A 202 -19.75 -7.28 3.99
N THR A 203 -18.85 -7.62 3.06
CA THR A 203 -18.53 -6.71 1.92
C THR A 203 -18.76 -7.42 0.59
N SER A 204 -19.80 -6.98 -0.13
CA SER A 204 -20.16 -7.49 -1.48
C SER A 204 -19.45 -6.69 -2.58
N LEU A 205 -18.14 -6.50 -2.46
CA LEU A 205 -17.41 -5.62 -3.38
C LEU A 205 -16.65 -6.43 -4.42
N ASN A 206 -17.29 -6.64 -5.56
CA ASN A 206 -16.59 -7.06 -6.78
C ASN A 206 -15.92 -5.82 -7.37
N TYR A 207 -14.58 -5.79 -7.37
CA TYR A 207 -13.84 -4.68 -7.96
C TYR A 207 -13.22 -5.08 -9.30
N SER A 208 -13.62 -4.39 -10.36
CA SER A 208 -13.00 -4.46 -11.68
C SER A 208 -12.35 -3.12 -12.00
N PHE A 209 -11.02 -3.07 -12.13
CA PHE A 209 -10.31 -1.85 -12.52
C PHE A 209 -9.81 -1.97 -13.97
N SER A 210 -10.41 -1.23 -14.89
CA SER A 210 -9.98 -1.20 -16.30
C SER A 210 -9.21 0.08 -16.59
N PHE A 211 -7.88 0.01 -16.61
CA PHE A 211 -7.01 1.11 -17.04
C PHE A 211 -6.47 0.82 -18.44
N ARG A 212 -6.67 1.74 -19.39
CA ARG A 212 -6.07 1.67 -20.74
C ARG A 212 -5.25 2.94 -21.01
N LYS A 213 -4.03 2.78 -21.54
CA LYS A 213 -3.18 3.90 -21.98
C LYS A 213 -3.89 4.67 -23.10
N GLY A 214 -4.25 5.93 -22.85
CA GLY A 214 -4.98 6.78 -23.79
C GLY A 214 -6.51 6.80 -23.62
N GLU A 215 -7.07 5.98 -22.72
CA GLU A 215 -8.44 6.19 -22.21
C GLU A 215 -8.29 6.70 -20.77
N GLU A 216 -8.08 8.02 -20.63
CA GLU A 216 -7.75 8.73 -19.39
C GLU A 216 -8.95 8.89 -18.44
N LEU A 217 -9.86 7.90 -18.39
CA LEU A 217 -11.08 7.96 -17.61
C LEU A 217 -10.93 7.16 -16.31
N TYR A 218 -10.87 7.90 -15.20
CA TYR A 218 -11.13 7.37 -13.86
C TYR A 218 -12.63 7.52 -13.59
N HIS A 219 -13.33 6.45 -13.19
CA HIS A 219 -14.71 6.59 -12.75
C HIS A 219 -14.73 7.00 -11.26
N PRO A 220 -15.45 8.07 -10.87
CA PRO A 220 -15.49 8.53 -9.48
C PRO A 220 -15.98 7.50 -8.45
N GLY A 221 -16.75 6.50 -8.90
CA GLY A 221 -17.11 5.32 -8.09
C GLY A 221 -15.91 4.49 -7.62
N ASP A 222 -14.78 4.57 -8.31
CA ASP A 222 -13.55 3.85 -7.96
C ASP A 222 -12.73 4.58 -6.88
N LEU A 223 -12.96 5.89 -6.68
CA LEU A 223 -12.20 6.71 -5.72
C LEU A 223 -12.49 6.33 -4.26
N LEU A 224 -13.75 6.05 -3.93
CA LEU A 224 -14.13 5.56 -2.59
C LEU A 224 -13.55 4.17 -2.30
N SER A 225 -13.32 3.37 -3.35
CA SER A 225 -12.69 2.06 -3.24
C SER A 225 -11.22 2.18 -2.82
N PHE A 226 -10.47 3.16 -3.36
CA PHE A 226 -9.10 3.44 -2.90
C PHE A 226 -9.05 3.79 -1.40
N PHE A 227 -10.05 4.49 -0.89
CA PHE A 227 -10.14 4.81 0.53
C PHE A 227 -10.51 3.62 1.39
N SER A 228 -11.46 2.81 0.95
CA SER A 228 -11.79 1.56 1.63
C SER A 228 -10.56 0.66 1.75
N ILE A 229 -9.76 0.56 0.68
CA ILE A 229 -8.51 -0.20 0.67
C ILE A 229 -7.45 0.45 1.56
N THR A 230 -7.36 1.78 1.58
CA THR A 230 -6.47 2.53 2.47
C THR A 230 -6.75 2.23 3.94
N GLU A 231 -8.02 2.26 4.34
CA GLU A 231 -8.47 1.92 5.69
C GLU A 231 -8.05 0.49 6.06
N GLN A 232 -8.24 -0.47 5.13
CA GLN A 232 -7.77 -1.84 5.34
C GLN A 232 -6.24 -1.90 5.53
N ILE A 233 -5.44 -1.19 4.73
CA ILE A 233 -3.98 -1.15 4.89
C ILE A 233 -3.60 -0.63 6.29
N ILE A 234 -4.29 0.40 6.79
CA ILE A 234 -4.05 0.96 8.13
C ILE A 234 -4.30 -0.10 9.20
N PHE A 235 -5.42 -0.84 9.11
CA PHE A 235 -5.75 -1.90 10.06
C PHE A 235 -4.82 -3.11 9.98
N ILE A 236 -4.43 -3.51 8.76
CA ILE A 236 -3.45 -4.58 8.54
C ILE A 236 -2.11 -4.22 9.19
N HIS A 237 -1.66 -2.97 9.03
CA HIS A 237 -0.41 -2.54 9.65
C HIS A 237 -0.48 -2.52 11.17
N LEU A 238 -1.61 -2.09 11.72
CA LEU A 238 -1.89 -2.16 13.15
C LEU A 238 -1.79 -3.59 13.67
N LYS A 239 -2.37 -4.56 12.97
CA LYS A 239 -2.30 -5.99 13.31
C LYS A 239 -0.85 -6.47 13.34
N ILE A 240 -0.05 -6.08 12.36
CA ILE A 240 1.39 -6.39 12.29
C ILE A 240 2.15 -5.77 13.47
N LEU A 241 1.96 -4.47 13.73
CA LEU A 241 2.60 -3.76 14.83
C LEU A 241 2.27 -4.39 16.19
N GLN A 242 0.99 -4.68 16.44
CA GLN A 242 0.54 -5.31 17.68
C GLN A 242 1.12 -6.71 17.88
N HIS A 243 1.27 -7.49 16.80
CA HIS A 243 1.89 -8.80 16.86
C HIS A 243 3.34 -8.68 17.37
N PHE A 244 4.14 -7.84 16.73
CA PHE A 244 5.55 -7.68 17.08
C PHE A 244 5.77 -7.01 18.45
N ASN A 245 4.90 -6.06 18.84
CA ASN A 245 4.95 -5.46 20.17
C ASN A 245 4.63 -6.49 21.27
N LYS A 246 3.71 -7.44 21.03
CA LYS A 246 3.43 -8.55 21.96
C LYS A 246 4.60 -9.52 22.07
N GLU A 247 5.26 -9.86 20.97
CA GLU A 247 6.46 -10.71 21.00
C GLU A 247 7.58 -10.07 21.81
N LYS A 248 7.82 -8.77 21.62
CA LYS A 248 8.83 -8.03 22.39
C LYS A 248 8.54 -8.06 23.90
N GLY A 249 7.30 -7.80 24.30
CA GLY A 249 6.92 -7.85 25.72
C GLY A 249 7.10 -9.25 26.34
N LYS A 250 6.93 -10.33 25.58
CA LYS A 250 7.18 -11.71 26.05
C LYS A 250 8.66 -12.04 26.22
N ASN A 251 9.52 -11.47 25.39
CA ASN A 251 10.98 -11.70 25.47
C ASN A 251 11.63 -10.86 26.58
N GLU A 252 10.96 -9.79 27.04
CA GLU A 252 11.41 -8.91 28.12
C GLU A 252 10.84 -9.30 29.51
N SER A 253 9.98 -10.33 29.58
CA SER A 253 9.37 -10.87 30.82
C SER A 253 10.05 -12.15 31.27
#